data_AF-J7FP13-F1
#
_entry.id   AF-J7FP13-F1
#
_cell.length_a   1.000
_cell.length_b   1.000
_cell.length_c   1.000
_cell.angle_alpha   90.00
_cell.angle_beta   90.00
_cell.angle_gamma   90.00
#
_symmetry.space_group_name_H-M   'P 1'
#
loop_
_entity.id
_entity.type
_entity.pdbx_description
1 polymer ?
#
loop_
_entity_poly.entity_id
_entity_poly.type
_entity_poly.pdbx_seq_one_letter_code
_entity_poly.pdbx_strand_id
1 'polypeptide(L)'
;PRYAIGVCAQMTGVGCLLNGIRYVNGQTFQPNCKYNCTCLDGAIGCIPVCTNSRPPLVWCQNPKLIKMAGQCCEQWICDDPRRIRKTLPRHVASSAYVEDNESWHKNCIIQTTSWSPCSKTCGMGISTRISNANDKCELRRERRLCNMRPCEVDITKHIRPGKKCLAVYRGDDPMNFTISGCRSKNAYRPKYCGVCVDERCCTPYKSKTIEVKFECPDGSSFSWNVMWINACFC
;
A
#
# COMPACT_ATOMS: atom_id res chain seq x y z
N PRO A 1 -48.85 -11.24 9.81
CA PRO A 1 -47.58 -10.92 9.09
C PRO A 1 -46.86 -12.21 8.66
N ARG A 2 -46.88 -12.50 7.36
CA ARG A 2 -46.30 -13.71 6.76
C ARG A 2 -44.78 -13.66 6.86
N TYR A 3 -44.16 -14.66 7.47
CA TYR A 3 -42.72 -14.88 7.31
C TYR A 3 -42.46 -15.34 5.87
N ALA A 4 -41.63 -14.60 5.14
CA ALA A 4 -41.13 -15.05 3.84
C ALA A 4 -39.92 -15.94 4.10
N ILE A 5 -40.05 -17.22 3.79
CA ILE A 5 -38.90 -18.13 3.67
C ILE A 5 -38.11 -17.66 2.46
N GLY A 6 -36.91 -17.13 2.69
CA GLY A 6 -35.98 -16.76 1.62
C GLY A 6 -35.49 -18.02 0.91
N VAL A 7 -35.82 -18.16 -0.37
CA VAL A 7 -35.23 -19.20 -1.23
C VAL A 7 -33.81 -18.76 -1.56
N CYS A 8 -32.80 -19.54 -1.16
CA CYS A 8 -31.44 -19.38 -1.67
C CYS A 8 -31.42 -19.83 -3.14
N ALA A 9 -31.69 -18.90 -4.06
CA ALA A 9 -31.42 -19.14 -5.47
C ALA A 9 -29.90 -19.10 -5.67
N GLN A 10 -29.33 -20.19 -6.19
CA GLN A 10 -27.94 -20.21 -6.64
C GLN A 10 -27.80 -19.16 -7.74
N MET A 11 -27.18 -18.01 -7.42
CA MET A 11 -26.83 -17.03 -8.44
C MET A 11 -25.86 -17.70 -9.42
N THR A 12 -26.37 -18.06 -10.59
CA THR A 12 -25.54 -18.44 -11.73
C THR A 12 -24.82 -17.17 -12.17
N GLY A 13 -23.62 -16.97 -11.62
CA GLY A 13 -22.83 -15.78 -11.95
C GLY A 13 -22.54 -15.70 -13.44
N VAL A 14 -22.48 -14.47 -13.93
CA VAL A 14 -22.33 -14.19 -15.36
C VAL A 14 -20.92 -14.56 -15.80
N GLY A 15 -20.80 -15.33 -16.89
CA GLY A 15 -19.50 -15.64 -17.49
C GLY A 15 -18.86 -14.41 -18.16
N CYS A 16 -17.54 -14.45 -18.34
CA CYS A 16 -16.76 -13.36 -18.93
C CYS A 16 -16.37 -13.67 -20.37
N LEU A 17 -16.07 -12.64 -21.15
CA LEU A 17 -15.57 -12.79 -22.52
C LEU A 17 -14.25 -12.02 -22.69
N LEU A 18 -13.20 -12.74 -23.09
CA LEU A 18 -11.89 -12.15 -23.40
C LEU A 18 -11.39 -12.71 -24.73
N ASN A 19 -11.08 -11.82 -25.68
CA ASN A 19 -10.58 -12.18 -27.01
C ASN A 19 -11.45 -13.24 -27.75
N GLY A 20 -12.78 -13.16 -27.58
CA GLY A 20 -13.72 -14.10 -28.19
C GLY A 20 -13.90 -15.44 -27.45
N ILE A 21 -13.12 -15.70 -26.39
CA ILE A 21 -13.23 -16.90 -25.57
C ILE A 21 -14.16 -16.62 -24.38
N ARG A 22 -15.11 -17.51 -24.12
CA ARG A 22 -16.05 -17.44 -23.00
C ARG A 22 -15.48 -18.19 -21.79
N TYR A 23 -15.48 -17.53 -20.64
CA TYR A 23 -15.05 -18.07 -19.36
C TYR A 23 -16.24 -18.16 -18.40
N VAL A 24 -16.42 -19.28 -17.73
CA VAL A 24 -17.48 -19.43 -16.72
C VAL A 24 -17.12 -18.66 -15.45
N ASN A 25 -18.12 -18.26 -14.67
CA ASN A 25 -17.88 -17.56 -13.41
C ASN A 25 -17.03 -18.43 -12.47
N GLY A 26 -15.99 -17.83 -11.87
CA GLY A 26 -14.98 -18.51 -11.06
C GLY A 26 -13.85 -19.19 -11.86
N GLN A 27 -13.93 -19.23 -13.19
CA GLN A 27 -12.89 -19.85 -14.01
C GLN A 27 -11.60 -19.05 -13.97
N THR A 28 -10.51 -19.75 -13.65
CA THR A 28 -9.15 -19.21 -13.69
C THR A 28 -8.44 -19.67 -14.96
N PHE A 29 -7.71 -18.76 -15.61
CA PHE A 29 -7.01 -19.01 -16.86
C PHE A 29 -5.75 -18.14 -16.96
N GLN A 30 -4.77 -18.62 -17.71
CA GLN A 30 -3.48 -17.96 -17.88
C GLN A 30 -3.34 -17.47 -19.33
N PRO A 31 -3.68 -16.21 -19.65
CA PRO A 31 -3.62 -15.72 -21.04
C PRO A 31 -2.18 -15.65 -21.58
N ASN A 32 -1.20 -15.54 -20.69
CA ASN A 32 0.21 -15.70 -21.01
C ASN A 32 0.97 -16.10 -19.74
N CYS A 33 2.22 -16.48 -19.89
CA CYS A 33 3.02 -16.94 -18.76
C CYS A 33 3.23 -15.87 -17.66
N LYS A 34 3.00 -14.57 -17.93
CA LYS A 34 3.19 -13.46 -16.99
C LYS A 34 1.96 -13.16 -16.12
N TYR A 35 0.76 -13.59 -16.49
CA TYR A 35 -0.48 -13.23 -15.79
C TYR A 35 -1.39 -14.43 -15.55
N ASN A 36 -1.98 -14.51 -14.37
CA ASN A 36 -3.05 -15.44 -14.06
C ASN A 36 -4.35 -14.66 -13.83
N CYS A 37 -5.43 -15.01 -14.52
CA CYS A 37 -6.66 -14.25 -14.55
C CYS A 37 -7.85 -15.09 -14.08
N THR A 38 -8.83 -14.45 -13.45
CA THR A 38 -10.06 -15.11 -12.99
C THR A 38 -11.27 -14.31 -13.45
N CYS A 39 -12.26 -15.01 -13.99
CA CYS A 39 -13.57 -14.46 -14.30
C CYS A 39 -14.44 -14.44 -13.03
N LEU A 40 -14.98 -13.28 -12.68
CA LEU A 40 -15.87 -13.07 -11.55
C LEU A 40 -17.04 -12.18 -11.99
N ASP A 41 -18.23 -12.77 -12.10
CA ASP A 41 -19.51 -12.12 -12.41
C ASP A 41 -19.44 -11.12 -13.58
N GLY A 42 -18.88 -11.56 -14.70
CA GLY A 42 -18.74 -10.77 -15.93
C GLY A 42 -17.48 -9.89 -16.00
N ALA A 43 -16.70 -9.79 -14.92
CA ALA A 43 -15.44 -9.05 -14.88
C ALA A 43 -14.22 -9.97 -14.80
N ILE A 44 -13.11 -9.57 -15.41
CA ILE A 44 -11.86 -10.34 -15.41
C ILE A 44 -10.82 -9.61 -14.56
N GLY A 45 -10.35 -10.28 -13.52
CA GLY A 45 -9.25 -9.82 -12.68
C GLY A 45 -7.97 -10.62 -12.97
N CYS A 46 -6.86 -9.95 -13.27
CA CYS A 46 -5.57 -10.59 -13.51
C CYS A 46 -4.54 -10.21 -12.45
N ILE A 47 -3.78 -11.20 -11.98
CA ILE A 47 -2.63 -11.04 -11.10
C ILE A 47 -1.34 -11.37 -11.85
N PRO A 48 -0.27 -10.58 -11.72
CA PRO A 48 1.01 -10.92 -12.32
C PRO A 48 1.63 -12.13 -11.62
N VAL A 49 2.10 -13.09 -12.40
CA VAL A 49 2.85 -14.28 -11.94
C VAL A 49 4.33 -13.95 -11.78
N CYS A 50 4.85 -13.02 -12.58
CA CYS A 50 6.21 -12.55 -12.47
C CYS A 50 6.38 -11.62 -11.27
N THR A 51 7.42 -11.88 -10.47
CA THR A 51 7.85 -11.00 -9.40
C THR A 51 8.65 -9.83 -9.98
N ASN A 52 8.22 -8.59 -9.73
CA ASN A 52 9.02 -7.41 -10.06
C ASN A 52 10.17 -7.30 -9.06
N SER A 53 11.24 -8.08 -9.28
CA SER A 53 12.46 -7.99 -8.47
C SER A 53 13.15 -6.65 -8.72
N ARG A 54 13.62 -5.98 -7.66
CA ARG A 54 14.50 -4.81 -7.76
C ARG A 54 15.92 -5.26 -8.16
N PRO A 55 16.71 -4.42 -8.84
CA PRO A 55 18.10 -4.76 -9.14
C PRO A 55 18.88 -5.04 -7.86
N PRO A 56 19.80 -6.03 -7.84
CA PRO A 56 20.65 -6.30 -6.70
C PRO A 56 21.65 -5.15 -6.48
N LEU A 57 21.27 -4.17 -5.66
CA LEU A 57 22.02 -2.91 -5.47
C LEU A 57 23.31 -3.06 -4.64
N VAL A 58 23.49 -4.18 -3.93
CA VAL A 58 24.54 -4.30 -2.89
C VAL A 58 25.86 -4.89 -3.42
N TRP A 59 25.84 -5.57 -4.57
CA TRP A 59 27.01 -6.30 -5.11
C TRP A 59 27.15 -6.19 -6.64
N CYS A 60 26.32 -5.37 -7.28
CA CYS A 60 26.23 -5.31 -8.74
C CYS A 60 26.49 -3.89 -9.26
N GLN A 61 27.67 -3.68 -9.83
CA GLN A 61 28.04 -2.37 -10.37
C GLN A 61 27.28 -2.06 -11.68
N ASN A 62 26.85 -3.10 -12.42
CA ASN A 62 26.09 -2.99 -13.66
C ASN A 62 24.97 -4.07 -13.74
N PRO A 63 23.82 -3.86 -13.08
CA PRO A 63 22.69 -4.79 -13.16
C PRO A 63 21.99 -4.68 -14.52
N LYS A 64 21.78 -5.83 -15.18
CA LYS A 64 21.02 -5.93 -16.43
C LYS A 64 19.81 -6.83 -16.23
N LEU A 65 18.64 -6.32 -16.60
CA LEU A 65 17.42 -7.12 -16.65
C LEU A 65 17.39 -7.84 -17.99
N ILE A 66 17.46 -9.17 -17.98
CA ILE A 66 17.47 -9.97 -19.21
C ILE A 66 16.36 -11.02 -19.18
N LYS A 67 15.87 -11.39 -20.36
CA LYS A 67 14.96 -12.52 -20.54
C LYS A 67 15.78 -13.75 -20.95
N MET A 68 15.92 -14.72 -20.05
CA MET A 68 16.62 -15.97 -20.34
C MET A 68 15.77 -16.88 -21.23
N ALA A 69 16.41 -17.60 -22.15
CA ALA A 69 15.73 -18.58 -23.01
C ALA A 69 15.03 -19.65 -22.15
N GLY A 70 13.76 -19.91 -22.43
CA GLY A 70 12.94 -20.86 -21.67
C GLY A 70 12.33 -20.34 -20.36
N GLN A 71 12.66 -19.11 -19.93
CA GLN A 71 12.02 -18.47 -18.78
C GLN A 71 10.97 -17.44 -19.21
N CYS A 72 9.85 -17.42 -18.48
CA CYS A 72 8.79 -16.45 -18.74
C CYS A 72 9.15 -15.02 -18.30
N CYS A 73 9.69 -14.91 -17.08
CA CYS A 73 9.96 -13.64 -16.42
C CYS A 73 11.40 -13.20 -16.66
N GLU A 74 11.62 -11.88 -16.72
CA GLU A 74 12.97 -11.35 -16.79
C GLU A 74 13.69 -11.52 -15.42
N GLN A 75 15.00 -11.74 -15.46
CA GLN A 75 15.86 -11.89 -14.30
C GLN A 75 17.00 -10.89 -14.33
N TRP A 76 17.41 -10.43 -13.15
CA TRP A 76 18.59 -9.58 -13.02
C TRP A 76 19.86 -10.43 -13.09
N ILE A 77 20.74 -10.07 -14.01
CA ILE A 77 22.12 -10.56 -14.05
C ILE A 77 23.10 -9.42 -13.79
N CYS A 78 24.30 -9.77 -13.36
CA CYS A 78 25.40 -8.86 -13.14
C CYS A 78 26.56 -9.29 -14.01
N ASP A 79 26.93 -8.45 -14.99
CA ASP A 79 28.16 -8.64 -15.75
C ASP A 79 29.32 -8.13 -14.90
N ASP A 80 30.01 -9.03 -14.21
CA ASP A 80 31.27 -8.74 -13.55
C ASP A 80 32.45 -9.23 -14.42
N PRO A 81 33.31 -8.34 -14.96
CA PRO A 81 34.49 -8.76 -15.72
C PRO A 81 35.58 -9.39 -14.83
N ARG A 82 35.43 -9.45 -13.50
CA ARG A 82 36.43 -10.00 -12.58
C ARG A 82 36.07 -11.39 -12.07
N ARG A 83 36.20 -12.39 -12.94
CA ARG A 83 36.50 -13.75 -12.45
C ARG A 83 37.98 -13.83 -12.07
N ILE A 84 38.26 -14.27 -10.84
CA ILE A 84 39.25 -15.29 -10.44
C ILE A 84 39.70 -15.02 -8.99
N ARG A 85 39.12 -15.77 -8.04
CA ARG A 85 39.87 -16.68 -7.16
C ARG A 85 38.88 -17.50 -6.33
N LYS A 86 38.85 -18.80 -6.63
CA LYS A 86 38.31 -19.84 -5.76
C LYS A 86 39.19 -19.90 -4.51
N THR A 87 38.61 -19.70 -3.34
CA THR A 87 39.14 -20.28 -2.08
C THR A 87 37.95 -20.68 -1.23
N LEU A 88 37.73 -21.99 -1.19
CA LEU A 88 36.80 -22.68 -0.31
C LEU A 88 37.41 -22.74 1.10
N PRO A 89 36.74 -22.30 2.17
CA PRO A 89 37.16 -22.64 3.52
C PRO A 89 36.62 -24.03 3.86
N ARG A 90 37.55 -24.96 4.07
CA ARG A 90 37.34 -26.28 4.64
C ARG A 90 36.98 -26.12 6.12
N HIS A 91 35.75 -26.39 6.52
CA HIS A 91 35.42 -26.64 7.92
C HIS A 91 34.52 -27.87 8.09
N VAL A 92 35.18 -28.94 8.55
CA VAL A 92 34.78 -29.94 9.56
C VAL A 92 33.33 -30.44 9.52
N ALA A 93 33.19 -31.72 9.17
CA ALA A 93 32.02 -32.52 9.50
C ALA A 93 31.94 -32.73 11.02
N SER A 94 30.79 -32.39 11.61
CA SER A 94 30.32 -33.02 12.84
C SER A 94 28.84 -33.35 12.70
N SER A 95 28.58 -34.64 12.82
CA SER A 95 27.30 -35.32 12.96
C SER A 95 26.57 -34.95 14.25
N ALA A 96 25.24 -34.88 14.18
CA ALA A 96 24.26 -35.52 15.07
C ALA A 96 23.04 -34.62 15.29
N TYR A 97 21.89 -35.22 15.05
CA TYR A 97 20.54 -34.68 15.19
C TYR A 97 20.26 -34.14 16.59
N VAL A 98 19.77 -32.91 16.66
CA VAL A 98 18.81 -32.46 17.67
C VAL A 98 17.78 -31.60 16.92
N GLU A 99 16.53 -32.03 16.93
CA GLU A 99 15.37 -31.23 16.52
C GLU A 99 15.40 -29.89 17.26
N ASP A 100 15.52 -28.79 16.53
CA ASP A 100 15.25 -27.45 17.07
C ASP A 100 14.36 -26.66 16.12
N ASN A 101 13.09 -26.72 16.48
CA ASN A 101 12.01 -25.76 16.30
C ASN A 101 12.29 -24.54 15.39
N GLU A 102 11.56 -24.50 14.26
CA GLU A 102 11.11 -23.33 13.50
C GLU A 102 11.86 -21.99 13.66
N SER A 103 12.95 -21.81 12.93
CA SER A 103 13.64 -20.51 12.78
C SER A 103 13.59 -19.93 11.35
N TRP A 104 12.48 -20.13 10.63
CA TRP A 104 12.26 -19.56 9.29
C TRP A 104 12.00 -18.03 9.27
N HIS A 105 12.01 -17.36 10.42
CA HIS A 105 11.61 -15.94 10.53
C HIS A 105 12.78 -14.92 10.44
N LYS A 106 14.01 -15.35 10.14
CA LYS A 106 15.16 -14.43 10.16
C LYS A 106 15.44 -13.68 8.84
N ASN A 107 14.74 -14.00 7.74
CA ASN A 107 14.96 -13.38 6.43
C ASN A 107 13.70 -12.68 5.86
N CYS A 108 12.94 -11.95 6.68
CA CYS A 108 11.84 -11.13 6.15
C CYS A 108 12.38 -9.92 5.37
N ILE A 109 12.34 -9.99 4.04
CA ILE A 109 12.65 -8.83 3.19
C ILE A 109 11.44 -7.89 3.20
N ILE A 110 11.56 -6.78 3.92
CA ILE A 110 10.48 -5.80 4.03
C ILE A 110 10.27 -5.10 2.67
N GLN A 111 9.06 -5.24 2.16
CA GLN A 111 8.50 -4.61 0.98
C GLN A 111 7.29 -3.79 1.40
N THR A 112 7.39 -2.48 1.22
CA THR A 112 6.31 -1.54 1.53
C THR A 112 6.14 -0.59 0.36
N THR A 113 4.92 -0.49 -0.16
CA THR A 113 4.60 0.50 -1.21
C THR A 113 4.45 1.89 -0.59
N SER A 114 4.55 2.92 -1.43
CA SER A 114 4.05 4.25 -1.08
C SER A 114 2.55 4.19 -0.74
N TRP A 115 2.09 5.14 0.06
CA TRP A 115 0.68 5.35 0.31
C TRP A 115 -0.03 5.85 -0.95
N SER A 116 -1.26 5.37 -1.18
CA SER A 116 -2.14 5.92 -2.21
C SER A 116 -2.46 7.40 -1.93
N PRO A 117 -2.88 8.15 -2.96
CA PRO A 117 -3.55 9.43 -2.74
C PRO A 117 -4.72 9.29 -1.74
N CYS A 118 -5.02 10.38 -1.04
CA CYS A 118 -6.15 10.41 -0.13
C CYS A 118 -7.45 10.30 -0.92
N SER A 119 -8.38 9.47 -0.47
CA SER A 119 -9.68 9.27 -1.14
C SER A 119 -10.55 10.54 -1.19
N LYS A 120 -10.20 11.57 -0.41
CA LYS A 120 -10.85 12.88 -0.41
C LYS A 120 -9.80 13.98 -0.50
N THR A 121 -10.16 15.08 -1.18
CA THR A 121 -9.32 16.28 -1.33
C THR A 121 -9.42 17.23 -0.14
N CYS A 122 -10.51 17.15 0.63
CA CYS A 122 -10.71 17.80 1.92
C CYS A 122 -11.40 16.86 2.91
N GLY A 123 -11.28 17.15 4.20
CA GLY A 123 -11.87 16.37 5.28
C GLY A 123 -11.24 14.99 5.44
N MET A 124 -11.84 14.17 6.30
CA MET A 124 -11.32 12.85 6.60
C MET A 124 -11.65 11.84 5.50
N GLY A 125 -10.59 11.28 4.92
CA GLY A 125 -10.61 10.21 3.92
C GLY A 125 -9.68 9.06 4.31
N ILE A 126 -9.44 8.16 3.36
CA ILE A 126 -8.63 6.95 3.55
C ILE A 126 -7.49 6.92 2.53
N SER A 127 -6.31 6.53 2.98
CA SER A 127 -5.17 6.15 2.12
C SER A 127 -4.77 4.71 2.43
N THR A 128 -4.29 3.99 1.41
CA THR A 128 -3.96 2.57 1.51
C THR A 128 -2.56 2.30 1.00
N ARG A 129 -1.91 1.25 1.50
CA ARG A 129 -0.65 0.73 0.96
C ARG A 129 -0.60 -0.79 1.11
N ILE A 130 0.35 -1.42 0.44
CA ILE A 130 0.65 -2.84 0.65
C ILE A 130 2.00 -2.93 1.37
N SER A 131 2.05 -3.76 2.42
CA SER A 131 3.23 -3.91 3.27
C SER A 131 3.30 -5.31 3.84
N ASN A 132 4.50 -5.90 3.88
CA ASN A 132 4.77 -7.13 4.64
C ASN A 132 5.56 -6.86 5.94
N ALA A 133 5.63 -5.60 6.39
CA ALA A 133 6.25 -5.22 7.65
C ALA A 133 5.36 -5.61 8.85
N ASN A 134 5.20 -6.90 9.09
CA ASN A 134 4.51 -7.47 10.23
C ASN A 134 5.22 -8.73 10.71
N ASP A 135 4.88 -9.20 11.92
CA ASP A 135 5.57 -10.32 12.58
C ASP A 135 5.54 -11.62 11.76
N LYS A 136 4.53 -11.77 10.89
CA LYS A 136 4.34 -12.93 10.01
C LYS A 136 4.97 -12.77 8.62
N CYS A 137 5.55 -11.61 8.32
CA CYS A 137 6.11 -11.24 7.01
C CYS A 137 5.12 -11.40 5.83
N GLU A 138 3.82 -11.25 6.07
CA GLU A 138 2.78 -11.45 5.03
C GLU A 138 2.43 -10.14 4.35
N LEU A 139 2.28 -10.13 3.02
CA LEU A 139 1.77 -8.97 2.31
C LEU A 139 0.31 -8.68 2.71
N ARG A 140 0.09 -7.56 3.39
CA ARG A 140 -1.22 -7.10 3.84
C ARG A 140 -1.52 -5.70 3.30
N ARG A 141 -2.81 -5.44 3.06
CA ARG A 141 -3.30 -4.10 2.73
C ARG A 141 -3.46 -3.30 4.02
N GLU A 142 -2.60 -2.33 4.22
CA GLU A 142 -2.72 -1.37 5.32
C GLU A 142 -3.62 -0.20 4.92
N ARG A 143 -4.37 0.32 5.89
CA ARG A 143 -5.26 1.48 5.73
C ARG A 143 -4.95 2.50 6.81
N ARG A 144 -4.93 3.78 6.45
CA ARG A 144 -4.85 4.89 7.41
C ARG A 144 -5.80 6.01 7.02
N LEU A 145 -6.26 6.76 8.01
CA LEU A 145 -7.00 7.99 7.79
C LEU A 145 -6.07 9.06 7.24
N CYS A 146 -6.57 9.87 6.32
CA CYS A 146 -5.86 11.02 5.76
C CYS A 146 -6.78 12.22 5.78
N ASN A 147 -6.20 13.40 6.01
CA ASN A 147 -6.92 14.66 5.88
C ASN A 147 -5.97 15.66 5.21
N MET A 148 -6.23 15.93 3.94
CA MET A 148 -5.38 16.79 3.13
C MET A 148 -5.58 18.26 3.47
N ARG A 149 -6.85 18.66 3.67
CA ARG A 149 -7.30 20.04 3.89
C ARG A 149 -8.61 20.07 4.68
N PRO A 150 -8.83 21.05 5.57
CA PRO A 150 -10.17 21.32 6.08
C PRO A 150 -11.13 21.72 4.93
N CYS A 151 -12.40 21.30 4.99
CA CYS A 151 -13.38 21.66 3.96
C CYS A 151 -14.00 23.04 4.17
N GLU A 152 -14.14 23.49 5.42
CA GLU A 152 -14.86 24.72 5.79
C GLU A 152 -13.94 25.95 5.93
N VAL A 153 -12.64 25.80 5.64
CA VAL A 153 -11.67 26.88 5.78
C VAL A 153 -11.14 27.29 4.42
N ASP A 154 -11.30 28.57 4.09
CA ASP A 154 -10.69 29.17 2.92
C ASP A 154 -9.21 29.51 3.17
N ILE A 155 -8.33 28.60 2.75
CA ILE A 155 -6.88 28.70 2.96
C ILE A 155 -6.28 29.85 2.14
N THR A 156 -6.92 30.30 1.05
CA THR A 156 -6.36 31.33 0.16
C THR A 156 -6.14 32.66 0.88
N LYS A 157 -6.99 32.97 1.88
CA LYS A 157 -6.90 34.16 2.73
C LYS A 157 -5.63 34.21 3.58
N HIS A 158 -4.97 33.08 3.79
CA HIS A 158 -3.74 32.98 4.57
C HIS A 158 -2.47 33.05 3.70
N ILE A 159 -2.60 33.25 2.39
CA ILE A 159 -1.45 33.46 1.50
C ILE A 159 -0.87 34.85 1.76
N ARG A 160 0.44 34.92 2.02
CA ARG A 160 1.12 36.21 2.24
C ARG A 160 1.07 37.09 0.99
N PRO A 161 0.94 38.42 1.13
CA PRO A 161 0.98 39.35 0.00
C PRO A 161 2.18 39.09 -0.91
N GLY A 162 1.96 39.04 -2.23
CA GLY A 162 3.00 38.78 -3.24
C GLY A 162 3.41 37.32 -3.41
N LYS A 163 2.85 36.38 -2.63
CA LYS A 163 3.03 34.94 -2.86
C LYS A 163 1.84 34.37 -3.64
N LYS A 164 2.10 33.35 -4.45
CA LYS A 164 1.07 32.61 -5.21
C LYS A 164 0.66 31.30 -4.54
N CYS A 165 1.28 30.94 -3.43
CA CYS A 165 1.00 29.67 -2.77
C CYS A 165 1.29 29.72 -1.27
N LEU A 166 0.55 28.88 -0.53
CA LEU A 166 0.87 28.49 0.83
C LEU A 166 1.10 26.98 0.84
N ALA A 167 2.32 26.53 1.16
CA ALA A 167 2.64 25.11 1.15
C ALA A 167 1.95 24.35 2.29
N VAL A 168 1.93 24.91 3.50
CA VAL A 168 1.38 24.26 4.69
C VAL A 168 0.46 25.22 5.41
N TYR A 169 -0.74 24.75 5.73
CA TYR A 169 -1.70 25.43 6.59
C TYR A 169 -1.77 24.73 7.95
N ARG A 170 -1.87 25.49 9.03
CA ARG A 170 -2.06 24.99 10.38
C ARG A 170 -3.03 25.92 11.09
N GLY A 171 -4.16 25.38 11.55
CA GLY A 171 -5.12 26.15 12.35
C GLY A 171 -4.52 26.59 13.68
N ASP A 172 -5.11 27.61 14.30
CA ASP A 172 -4.64 28.16 15.56
C ASP A 172 -4.97 27.28 16.75
N ASP A 173 -6.20 26.78 16.78
CA ASP A 173 -6.69 25.97 17.88
C ASP A 173 -6.47 24.47 17.66
N PRO A 174 -6.15 23.71 18.73
CA PRO A 174 -6.22 22.25 18.71
C PRO A 174 -7.66 21.77 18.45
N MET A 175 -7.79 20.66 17.72
CA MET A 175 -9.08 20.05 17.40
C MET A 175 -9.03 18.53 17.57
N ASN A 176 -10.18 17.94 17.89
CA ASN A 176 -10.32 16.49 17.94
C ASN A 176 -10.61 15.95 16.54
N PHE A 177 -9.98 14.84 16.20
CA PHE A 177 -10.33 14.09 15.00
C PHE A 177 -11.68 13.42 15.19
N THR A 178 -12.46 13.32 14.11
CA THR A 178 -13.77 12.68 14.11
C THR A 178 -13.88 11.65 12.99
N ILE A 179 -14.41 10.48 13.31
CA ILE A 179 -14.70 9.43 12.34
C ILE A 179 -15.94 8.65 12.77
N SER A 180 -16.94 8.56 11.88
CA SER A 180 -18.19 7.82 12.12
C SER A 180 -18.86 8.14 13.46
N GLY A 181 -18.84 9.42 13.88
CA GLY A 181 -19.40 9.87 15.17
C GLY A 181 -18.48 9.72 16.39
N CYS A 182 -17.36 9.01 16.26
CA CYS A 182 -16.37 8.87 17.34
C CYS A 182 -15.35 10.01 17.30
N ARG A 183 -14.87 10.43 18.47
CA ARG A 183 -13.93 11.56 18.64
C ARG A 183 -12.60 11.07 19.21
N SER A 184 -11.50 11.70 18.82
CA SER A 184 -10.21 11.39 19.43
C SER A 184 -10.18 11.79 20.91
N LYS A 185 -9.55 10.96 21.75
CA LYS A 185 -9.39 11.25 23.19
C LYS A 185 -8.58 12.52 23.44
N ASN A 186 -7.53 12.74 22.65
CA ASN A 186 -6.69 13.92 22.70
C ASN A 186 -7.07 14.91 21.60
N ALA A 187 -6.85 16.19 21.86
CA ALA A 187 -6.87 17.24 20.85
C ALA A 187 -5.52 17.31 20.14
N TYR A 188 -5.55 17.56 18.83
CA TYR A 188 -4.38 17.64 17.97
C TYR A 188 -4.36 18.96 17.22
N ARG A 189 -3.16 19.44 16.88
CA ARG A 189 -2.98 20.60 16.00
C ARG A 189 -2.32 20.17 14.69
N PRO A 190 -3.06 19.47 13.80
CA PRO A 190 -2.52 18.92 12.57
C PRO A 190 -2.09 20.00 11.59
N LYS A 191 -1.14 19.65 10.73
CA LYS A 191 -0.80 20.41 9.54
C LYS A 191 -1.61 19.88 8.36
N TYR A 192 -1.98 20.77 7.48
CA TYR A 192 -2.68 20.49 6.22
C TYR A 192 -1.82 20.99 5.06
N CYS A 193 -1.98 20.41 3.88
CA CYS A 193 -1.39 21.01 2.69
C CYS A 193 -2.19 22.26 2.33
N GLY A 194 -1.51 23.35 1.97
CA GLY A 194 -2.19 24.57 1.59
C GLY A 194 -2.66 24.53 0.13
N VAL A 195 -2.72 25.69 -0.50
CA VAL A 195 -3.23 25.88 -1.87
C VAL A 195 -2.31 26.80 -2.65
N CYS A 196 -2.26 26.60 -3.97
CA CYS A 196 -1.50 27.41 -4.92
C CYS A 196 -2.53 28.03 -5.89
N VAL A 197 -2.42 29.33 -6.19
CA VAL A 197 -3.33 30.06 -7.11
C VAL A 197 -2.81 30.05 -8.56
N ASP A 198 -1.67 29.42 -8.80
CA ASP A 198 -0.98 29.28 -10.09
C ASP A 198 -1.14 27.87 -10.69
N GLU A 199 -2.31 27.25 -10.48
CA GLU A 199 -2.70 25.92 -10.98
C GLU A 199 -1.86 24.71 -10.50
N ARG A 200 -0.84 24.95 -9.68
CA ARG A 200 -0.04 23.86 -9.09
C ARG A 200 -0.82 23.13 -7.99
N CYS A 201 -0.63 21.82 -7.94
CA CYS A 201 -1.21 20.98 -6.89
C CYS A 201 -0.30 20.93 -5.67
N CYS A 202 -0.78 21.42 -4.53
CA CYS A 202 -0.06 21.25 -3.27
C CYS A 202 -0.28 19.83 -2.70
N THR A 203 0.79 19.04 -2.56
CA THR A 203 0.71 17.64 -2.09
C THR A 203 1.73 17.34 -1.00
N PRO A 204 1.46 16.35 -0.12
CA PRO A 204 2.36 16.02 0.98
C PRO A 204 3.55 15.21 0.45
N TYR A 205 4.77 15.74 0.60
CA TYR A 205 6.00 15.01 0.27
C TYR A 205 6.67 14.41 1.51
N LYS A 206 6.34 14.91 2.72
CA LYS A 206 6.82 14.37 3.99
C LYS A 206 5.65 14.16 4.96
N SER A 207 5.32 12.89 5.23
CA SER A 207 4.31 12.49 6.21
C SER A 207 4.78 11.30 7.04
N LYS A 208 4.22 11.13 8.24
CA LYS A 208 4.34 9.91 9.04
C LYS A 208 2.95 9.35 9.34
N THR A 209 2.87 8.15 9.87
CA THR A 209 1.63 7.59 10.40
C THR A 209 1.70 7.64 11.93
N ILE A 210 0.65 8.14 12.57
CA ILE A 210 0.50 8.11 14.03
C ILE A 210 -0.71 7.28 14.40
N GLU A 211 -0.67 6.60 15.53
CA GLU A 211 -1.84 5.92 16.08
C GLU A 211 -2.65 6.90 16.94
N VAL A 212 -3.95 6.99 16.70
CA VAL A 212 -4.89 7.86 17.43
C VAL A 212 -5.97 7.00 18.08
N LYS A 213 -6.19 7.22 19.38
CA LYS A 213 -7.28 6.59 20.13
C LYS A 213 -8.56 7.40 19.98
N PHE A 214 -9.63 6.75 19.54
CA PHE A 214 -10.98 7.28 19.41
C PHE A 214 -11.88 6.71 20.48
N GLU A 215 -12.85 7.51 20.91
CA GLU A 215 -13.90 7.18 21.85
C GLU A 215 -15.25 7.54 21.22
N CYS A 216 -16.17 6.59 21.31
CA CYS A 216 -17.48 6.68 20.68
C CYS A 216 -18.56 6.95 21.73
N PRO A 217 -19.74 7.46 21.34
CA PRO A 217 -20.82 7.78 22.28
C PRO A 217 -21.35 6.58 23.07
N ASP A 218 -21.16 5.36 22.57
CA ASP A 218 -21.52 4.10 23.23
C ASP A 218 -20.49 3.65 24.29
N GLY A 219 -19.44 4.44 24.54
CA GLY A 219 -18.35 4.12 25.47
C GLY A 219 -17.29 3.18 24.89
N SER A 220 -17.44 2.72 23.64
CA SER A 220 -16.41 1.93 22.97
C SER A 220 -15.20 2.80 22.62
N SER A 221 -14.02 2.19 22.60
CA SER A 221 -12.79 2.87 22.17
C SER A 221 -11.93 1.98 21.29
N PHE A 222 -11.30 2.59 20.29
CA PHE A 222 -10.41 1.90 19.36
C PHE A 222 -9.26 2.80 18.93
N SER A 223 -8.16 2.18 18.49
CA SER A 223 -7.04 2.88 17.88
C SER A 223 -7.13 2.84 16.36
N TRP A 224 -6.77 3.93 15.69
CA TRP A 224 -6.66 3.95 14.23
C TRP A 224 -5.43 4.74 13.77
N ASN A 225 -4.82 4.27 12.68
CA ASN A 225 -3.69 4.92 12.03
C ASN A 225 -4.11 6.19 11.27
N VAL A 226 -3.48 7.33 11.55
CA VAL A 226 -3.75 8.63 10.92
C VAL A 226 -2.48 9.17 10.26
N MET A 227 -2.62 9.70 9.05
CA MET A 227 -1.57 10.42 8.35
C MET A 227 -1.27 11.75 9.04
N TRP A 228 -0.05 11.91 9.51
CA TRP A 228 0.46 13.14 10.08
C TRP A 228 1.37 13.85 9.08
N ILE A 229 0.87 14.94 8.51
CA ILE A 229 1.60 15.75 7.53
C ILE A 229 2.69 16.54 8.26
N ASN A 230 3.94 16.45 7.78
CA ASN A 230 5.05 17.27 8.29
C ASN A 230 5.35 18.45 7.36
N ALA A 231 5.31 18.22 6.04
CA ALA A 231 5.54 19.21 5.00
C ALA A 231 4.84 18.85 3.69
N CYS A 232 4.49 19.87 2.91
CA CYS A 232 3.89 19.75 1.58
C CYS A 232 4.66 20.64 0.58
N PHE A 233 4.46 20.37 -0.70
CA PHE A 233 5.12 21.06 -1.80
C PHE A 233 4.08 21.48 -2.87
N CYS A 234 4.23 22.71 -3.37
CA CYS A 234 3.73 23.21 -4.64
C CYS A 234 4.95 23.31 -5.57
#